data_AF-A0A2H5WZC9-F1
#
_entry.id   AF-A0A2H5WZC9-F1
#
_cell.length_a   1.000
_cell.length_b   1.000
_cell.length_c   1.000
_cell.angle_alpha   90.00
_cell.angle_beta   90.00
_cell.angle_gamma   90.00
#
_symmetry.space_group_name_H-M   'P 1'
#
loop_
_entity.id
_entity.type
_entity.pdbx_description
1 polymer ?
#
loop_
_entity_poly.entity_id
_entity_poly.type
_entity_poly.pdbx_seq_one_letter_code
_entity_poly.pdbx_strand_id
1 'polypeptide(L)' 'MKRVLKQLVLRWLEERALRLPQATRERLADRLKVDVALVYAIEEAIREHIIKQVQEW' A
#
# COMPACT_ATOMS: atom_id res chain seq x y z
N MET A 1 7.58 18.90 -16.47
CA MET A 1 7.37 17.45 -16.66
C MET A 1 7.52 16.65 -15.35
N LYS A 2 8.63 16.76 -14.61
CA LYS A 2 8.86 16.01 -13.34
C LYS A 2 7.77 16.22 -12.26
N ARG A 3 7.27 17.44 -12.07
CA ARG A 3 6.22 17.76 -11.07
C ARG A 3 4.86 17.13 -11.37
N VAL A 4 4.47 17.07 -12.65
CA VAL A 4 3.19 16.48 -13.08
C VAL A 4 3.23 14.97 -12.92
N LEU A 5 4.34 14.32 -13.28
CA LEU A 5 4.52 12.89 -13.08
C LEU A 5 4.46 12.51 -11.59
N LYS A 6 5.13 13.28 -10.72
CA LYS A 6 5.06 13.09 -9.26
C LYS A 6 3.62 13.15 -8.74
N GLN A 7 2.84 14.14 -9.16
CA GLN A 7 1.44 14.27 -8.76
C GLN A 7 0.57 13.10 -9.25
N LEU A 8 0.77 12.63 -10.49
CA LEU A 8 0.05 11.49 -11.03
C LEU A 8 0.39 10.19 -10.28
N VAL A 9 1.66 9.99 -9.94
CA VAL A 9 2.11 8.83 -9.16
C VAL A 9 1.53 8.88 -7.74
N LEU A 10 1.57 10.02 -7.07
CA LEU A 10 0.97 10.19 -5.74
C LEU A 10 -0.53 9.87 -5.75
N ARG A 11 -1.26 10.43 -6.71
CA ARG A 11 -2.70 10.18 -6.87
C ARG A 11 -2.99 8.70 -7.11
N TRP A 12 -2.20 8.03 -7.95
CA TRP A 12 -2.35 6.60 -8.20
C TRP A 12 -2.06 5.75 -6.93
N LEU A 13 -1.05 6.12 -6.14
CA LEU A 13 -0.72 5.49 -4.87
C LEU A 13 -1.82 5.67 -3.80
N GLU A 14 -2.43 6.87 -3.78
CA GLU A 14 -3.52 7.22 -2.87
C GLU A 14 -4.84 6.55 -3.25
N GLU A 15 -5.13 6.37 -4.54
CA GLU A 15 -6.43 5.84 -4.98
C GLU A 15 -6.47 4.30 -4.99
N ARG A 16 -5.43 3.63 -5.50
CA ARG A 16 -5.54 2.17 -5.80
C ARG A 16 -4.27 1.35 -5.56
N ALA A 17 -3.10 1.97 -5.50
CA ALA A 17 -1.88 1.17 -5.42
C ALA A 17 -1.66 0.55 -4.05
N LEU A 18 -0.90 -0.55 -4.04
CA LEU A 18 -0.41 -1.23 -2.85
C LEU A 18 -1.51 -1.82 -1.95
N ARG A 19 -2.75 -1.89 -2.45
CA ARG A 19 -3.83 -2.60 -1.78
C ARG A 19 -3.93 -4.05 -2.26
N LEU A 20 -3.87 -4.99 -1.33
CA LEU A 20 -4.07 -6.39 -1.64
C LEU A 20 -5.57 -6.71 -1.73
N PRO A 21 -6.01 -7.48 -2.75
CA PRO A 21 -7.36 -8.03 -2.77
C PRO A 21 -7.67 -8.77 -1.47
N GLN A 22 -8.91 -8.69 -0.98
CA GLN A 22 -9.34 -9.30 0.28
C GLN A 22 -8.94 -10.79 0.36
N ALA A 23 -9.23 -11.56 -0.70
CA ALA A 23 -8.88 -12.97 -0.79
C ALA A 23 -7.36 -13.23 -0.76
N THR A 24 -6.53 -12.25 -1.11
CA THR A 24 -5.06 -12.35 -0.99
C THR A 24 -4.61 -12.08 0.44
N ARG A 25 -5.22 -11.11 1.13
CA ARG A 25 -4.95 -10.85 2.56
C ARG A 25 -5.31 -12.05 3.43
N GLU A 26 -6.47 -12.65 3.18
CA GLU A 26 -6.93 -13.85 3.92
C GLU A 26 -5.97 -15.03 3.70
N ARG A 27 -5.60 -15.31 2.45
CA ARG A 27 -4.60 -16.37 2.14
C ARG A 27 -3.24 -16.12 2.81
N LEU A 28 -2.81 -14.86 2.91
CA LEU A 28 -1.58 -14.49 3.61
C LEU A 28 -1.72 -14.69 5.12
N ALA A 29 -2.83 -14.26 5.71
CA ALA A 29 -3.13 -14.44 7.13
C ALA A 29 -3.12 -15.93 7.50
N ASP A 30 -3.78 -16.77 6.69
CA ASP A 30 -3.83 -18.22 6.88
C ASP A 30 -2.46 -18.90 6.78
N ARG A 31 -1.65 -18.45 5.81
CA ARG A 31 -0.29 -18.97 5.58
C ARG A 31 0.67 -18.57 6.71
N LEU A 32 0.55 -17.34 7.20
CA LEU A 32 1.41 -16.77 8.24
C LEU A 32 0.90 -17.06 9.67
N LYS A 33 -0.30 -17.63 9.81
CA LYS A 33 -0.95 -17.92 11.10
C LYS A 33 -1.12 -16.66 11.96
N VAL A 34 -1.55 -15.58 11.31
CA VAL A 34 -1.81 -14.29 11.96
C VAL A 34 -3.22 -13.81 11.65
N ASP A 35 -3.69 -12.80 12.39
CA ASP A 35 -4.95 -12.12 12.09
C ASP A 35 -4.87 -11.37 10.74
N VAL A 36 -5.93 -11.43 9.94
CA VAL A 36 -6.05 -10.66 8.70
C VAL A 36 -5.95 -9.15 8.92
N ALA A 37 -6.37 -8.67 10.09
CA ALA A 37 -6.21 -7.28 10.52
C ALA A 37 -4.73 -6.89 10.65
N LEU A 38 -3.86 -7.81 11.09
CA LEU A 38 -2.42 -7.56 11.13
C LEU A 38 -1.83 -7.44 9.71
N VAL A 39 -2.26 -8.30 8.78
CA VAL A 39 -1.85 -8.21 7.37
C VAL A 39 -2.27 -6.86 6.78
N TYR A 40 -3.50 -6.43 7.05
CA TYR A 40 -3.99 -5.11 6.62
C TYR A 40 -3.19 -3.96 7.24
N ALA A 41 -2.87 -4.02 8.53
CA ALA A 41 -2.09 -2.98 9.20
C ALA A 41 -0.66 -2.85 8.63
N ILE A 42 -0.01 -3.98 8.34
CA ILE A 42 1.31 -4.00 7.71
C ILE A 42 1.24 -3.43 6.28
N GLU A 43 0.23 -3.84 5.51
CA GLU A 43 -0.03 -3.32 4.16
C GLU A 43 -0.19 -1.79 4.17
N GLU A 44 -1.01 -1.25 5.07
CA GLU A 44 -1.22 0.19 5.16
C GLU A 44 0.06 0.92 5.61
N ALA A 45 0.82 0.38 6.56
CA ALA A 45 2.09 0.96 6.99
C ALA A 45 3.13 1.04 5.85
N ILE A 46 3.24 -0.02 5.04
CA ILE A 46 4.12 -0.04 3.86
C ILE A 46 3.67 1.02 2.85
N ARG A 47 2.36 1.14 2.64
CA ARG A 47 1.77 2.10 1.71
C ARG A 47 2.04 3.54 2.15
N GLU A 48 1.80 3.87 3.41
CA GLU A 48 2.10 5.18 3.99
C GLU A 48 3.58 5.54 3.85
N HIS A 49 4.47 4.58 4.12
CA HIS A 49 5.91 4.77 3.98
C HIS A 49 6.30 5.12 2.54
N ILE A 50 5.79 4.37 1.54
CA ILE A 50 6.09 4.63 0.13
C ILE A 50 5.54 5.98 -0.32
N ILE A 51 4.31 6.33 0.07
CA ILE A 51 3.72 7.64 -0.24
C ILE A 51 4.60 8.76 0.32
N LYS A 52 5.03 8.65 1.58
CA LYS A 52 5.93 9.63 2.21
C LYS A 52 7.25 9.76 1.45
N GLN A 53 7.88 8.65 1.08
CA GLN A 53 9.12 8.68 0.31
C GLN A 53 8.95 9.36 -1.06
N VAL A 54 7.84 9.12 -1.75
CA VAL A 54 7.54 9.79 -3.03
C VAL A 54 7.25 11.27 -2.84
N GLN A 55 6.61 11.67 -1.73
CA GLN A 55 6.39 13.08 -1.40
C GLN A 55 7.70 13.82 -1.09
N GLU A 56 8.67 13.15 -0.48
CA GLU A 56 9.98 13.72 -0.09
C GLU A 56 11.01 13.75 -1.24
N TRP A 57 10.85 12.91 -2.26
CA TRP A 57 11.67 12.87 -3.49
C TRP A 57 11.48 14.10 -4.42
#